data_AF-B1XJD0-F1
#
_entry.id   AF-B1XJD0-F1
#
_cell.length_a   1.000
_cell.length_b   1.000
_cell.length_c   1.000
_cell.angle_alpha   90.00
_cell.angle_beta   90.00
_cell.angle_gamma   90.00
#
_symmetry.space_group_name_H-M   'P 1'
#
loop_
_entity.id
_entity.type
_entity.pdbx_description
1 polymer ?
#
loop_
_entity_poly.entity_id
_entity_poly.type
_entity_poly.pdbx_seq_one_letter_code
_entity_poly.pdbx_strand_id
1 'polypeptide(L)'
;MQLFRSPLSRLAIATTLLSSSLTFMPQMAEARQPCGSFTINWGGTIPQGDILKCAVEYNSGARRRDRYYLEIKKSKIVDRFQTFELSFPEDFDGRVDDAKIRVRVNGREVALNEAATAWDPDSLPTDPAQQSQTILGNIAASTTTPDRGGELVLVNGELVFLDSETLAAQQASQSNNTNNNNPAPEPEIAEEPEDEGPRSRSLVITLAEPLSPESDVEIILDSVNNPSRGGMYLITAFARSQGAPLPSRLGSWLLDVDF
;
A
#
# COMPACT_ATOMS: atom_id res chain seq x y z
N MET A 1 47.32 8.41 73.86
CA MET A 1 48.31 7.37 74.18
C MET A 1 47.59 6.04 74.28
N GLN A 2 48.11 5.02 73.60
CA GLN A 2 47.88 3.58 73.81
C GLN A 2 46.51 3.02 73.40
N LEU A 3 46.34 2.33 72.26
CA LEU A 3 46.95 1.09 71.74
C LEU A 3 46.17 -0.17 72.17
N PHE A 4 45.57 -0.78 71.14
CA PHE A 4 45.62 -2.19 70.79
C PHE A 4 44.79 -3.28 71.51
N ARG A 5 44.17 -4.07 70.62
CA ARG A 5 44.02 -5.54 70.59
C ARG A 5 42.77 -6.14 71.21
N SER A 6 41.76 -6.35 70.35
CA SER A 6 40.91 -7.54 70.42
C SER A 6 41.50 -8.63 69.51
N PRO A 7 41.91 -9.80 70.03
CA PRO A 7 42.31 -10.93 69.21
C PRO A 7 41.11 -11.82 68.84
N LEU A 8 41.06 -12.16 67.56
CA LEU A 8 40.92 -13.52 67.04
C LEU A 8 39.77 -14.37 67.62
N SER A 9 38.70 -14.57 66.85
CA SER A 9 38.63 -15.67 65.86
C SER A 9 37.97 -16.91 66.46
N ARG A 10 36.76 -17.25 65.98
CA ARG A 10 36.51 -18.49 65.24
C ARG A 10 35.02 -18.72 64.92
N LEU A 11 34.77 -18.95 63.62
CA LEU A 11 33.69 -19.74 63.00
C LEU A 11 32.25 -19.19 63.08
N ALA A 12 31.41 -19.16 62.02
CA ALA A 12 31.42 -19.93 60.78
C ALA A 12 30.73 -19.19 59.61
N ILE A 13 31.36 -19.32 58.44
CA ILE A 13 30.84 -19.50 57.08
C ILE A 13 29.30 -19.42 56.93
N ALA A 14 28.82 -18.40 56.20
CA ALA A 14 27.56 -18.45 55.46
C ALA A 14 27.74 -17.69 54.13
N THR A 15 28.20 -18.48 53.14
CA THR A 15 27.98 -18.38 51.69
C THR A 15 27.40 -17.06 51.13
N THR A 16 28.26 -16.38 50.37
CA THR A 16 27.94 -15.53 49.22
C THR A 16 26.92 -16.20 48.29
N LEU A 17 25.89 -15.47 47.84
CA LEU A 17 25.26 -15.54 46.50
C LEU A 17 24.06 -14.55 46.47
N LEU A 18 24.34 -13.24 46.44
CA LEU A 18 23.41 -12.25 45.88
C LEU A 18 24.05 -11.67 44.62
N SER A 19 24.03 -12.43 43.55
CA SER A 19 24.38 -11.92 42.23
C SER A 19 23.31 -12.30 41.23
N SER A 20 22.63 -11.26 40.75
CA SER A 20 22.15 -11.15 39.38
C SER A 20 21.01 -12.08 38.97
N SER A 21 19.78 -11.67 39.30
CA SER A 21 18.62 -12.01 38.50
C SER A 21 18.52 -11.02 37.33
N LEU A 22 19.41 -11.10 36.34
CA LEU A 22 19.09 -10.55 35.03
C LEU A 22 17.95 -11.42 34.50
N THR A 23 16.72 -10.92 34.59
CA THR A 23 15.60 -11.46 33.83
C THR A 23 15.93 -11.21 32.36
N PHE A 24 16.68 -12.13 31.76
CA PHE A 24 16.62 -12.36 30.33
C PHE A 24 15.17 -12.75 30.05
N MET A 25 14.35 -11.77 29.70
CA MET A 25 13.11 -12.07 29.02
C MET A 25 13.54 -12.79 27.74
N PRO A 26 13.22 -14.08 27.56
CA PRO A 26 13.41 -14.69 26.26
C PRO A 26 12.60 -13.83 25.30
N GLN A 27 13.26 -13.26 24.30
CA GLN A 27 12.52 -12.77 23.14
C GLN A 27 11.82 -14.02 22.61
N MET A 28 10.51 -14.10 22.82
CA MET A 28 9.73 -15.18 22.25
C MET A 28 9.99 -15.08 20.76
N ALA A 29 10.70 -16.07 20.21
CA ALA A 29 10.76 -16.25 18.79
C ALA A 29 9.32 -16.60 18.39
N GLU A 30 8.57 -15.58 18.00
CA GLU A 30 7.24 -15.71 17.41
C GLU A 30 7.38 -16.73 16.27
N ALA A 31 6.53 -17.76 16.28
CA ALA A 31 6.56 -18.83 15.29
C ALA A 31 5.93 -18.31 13.99
N ARG A 32 6.54 -17.29 13.40
CA ARG A 32 6.08 -16.64 12.18
C ARG A 32 6.21 -17.63 11.02
N GLN A 33 5.10 -17.94 10.39
CA GLN A 33 5.06 -18.76 9.19
C GLN A 33 5.14 -17.84 7.98
N PRO A 34 5.98 -18.11 6.97
CA PRO A 34 5.96 -17.31 5.75
C PRO A 34 4.55 -17.36 5.14
N CYS A 35 4.05 -16.25 4.56
CA CYS A 35 2.69 -16.20 3.98
C CYS A 35 2.51 -17.08 2.73
N GLY A 36 3.36 -18.06 2.48
CA GLY A 36 3.31 -18.87 1.29
C GLY A 36 4.42 -19.90 1.32
N SER A 37 4.04 -21.16 1.23
CA SER A 37 4.95 -22.22 0.87
C SER A 37 5.11 -22.13 -0.65
N PHE A 38 6.34 -22.05 -1.16
CA PHE A 38 6.70 -21.99 -2.59
C PHE A 38 6.02 -20.87 -3.43
N THR A 39 6.75 -19.78 -3.73
CA THR A 39 6.32 -18.85 -4.78
C THR A 39 6.57 -19.46 -6.16
N ILE A 40 5.64 -20.28 -6.66
CA ILE A 40 5.57 -20.56 -8.10
C ILE A 40 4.78 -19.41 -8.71
N ASN A 41 5.48 -18.44 -9.31
CA ASN A 41 4.89 -17.41 -10.16
C ASN A 41 4.38 -18.09 -11.45
N TRP A 42 3.20 -18.72 -11.38
CA TRP A 42 2.50 -19.29 -12.53
C TRP A 42 2.18 -18.15 -13.52
N GLY A 43 3.03 -17.97 -14.53
CA GLY A 43 2.81 -17.01 -15.62
C GLY A 43 3.72 -15.78 -15.64
N GLY A 44 4.62 -15.57 -14.67
CA GLY A 44 5.61 -14.49 -14.75
C GLY A 44 5.09 -13.08 -14.43
N THR A 45 3.90 -12.95 -13.84
CA THR A 45 3.19 -11.67 -13.65
C THR A 45 3.95 -10.64 -12.80
N ILE A 46 4.83 -11.08 -11.89
CA ILE A 46 5.60 -10.20 -11.00
C ILE A 46 7.11 -10.47 -11.12
N PRO A 47 7.94 -9.43 -11.35
CA PRO A 47 9.40 -9.56 -11.29
C PRO A 47 9.85 -10.05 -9.91
N GLN A 48 10.81 -10.98 -9.84
CA GLN A 48 11.28 -11.52 -8.55
C GLN A 48 11.78 -10.44 -7.57
N GLY A 49 12.36 -9.35 -8.10
CA GLY A 49 12.81 -8.21 -7.30
C GLY A 49 11.69 -7.38 -6.67
N ASP A 50 10.45 -7.57 -7.10
CA ASP A 50 9.25 -6.90 -6.59
C ASP A 50 8.46 -7.75 -5.60
N ILE A 51 8.83 -9.02 -5.43
CA ILE A 51 8.21 -9.87 -4.43
C ILE A 51 8.76 -9.47 -3.05
N LEU A 52 7.86 -8.94 -2.24
CA LEU A 52 8.10 -8.55 -0.87
C LEU A 52 7.90 -9.74 0.06
N LYS A 53 8.58 -9.72 1.21
CA LYS A 53 8.48 -10.80 2.19
C LYS A 53 7.30 -10.54 3.12
N CYS A 54 6.60 -11.58 3.51
CA CYS A 54 5.66 -11.49 4.61
C CYS A 54 5.59 -12.78 5.42
N ALA A 55 5.01 -12.67 6.60
CA ALA A 55 4.69 -13.79 7.46
C ALA A 55 3.31 -13.63 8.12
N VAL A 56 2.75 -14.74 8.57
CA VAL A 56 1.53 -14.84 9.38
C VAL A 56 1.87 -15.46 10.73
N GLU A 57 1.17 -15.06 11.79
CA GLU A 57 1.46 -15.55 13.15
C GLU A 57 0.86 -16.94 13.40
N TYR A 58 -0.42 -17.14 13.07
CA TYR A 58 -1.16 -18.34 13.46
C TYR A 58 -1.55 -19.24 12.30
N ASN A 59 -1.47 -18.73 11.06
CA ASN A 59 -1.99 -19.39 9.87
C ASN A 59 -3.39 -20.00 10.11
N SER A 60 -4.28 -19.16 10.60
CA SER A 60 -5.58 -19.53 11.15
C SER A 60 -6.62 -19.94 10.09
N GLY A 61 -6.33 -19.72 8.80
CA GLY A 61 -7.20 -20.05 7.67
C GLY A 61 -8.37 -19.08 7.46
N ALA A 62 -9.20 -19.38 6.47
CA ALA A 62 -10.30 -18.54 6.03
C ALA A 62 -11.33 -18.30 7.15
N ARG A 63 -11.96 -17.11 7.15
CA ARG A 63 -12.94 -16.65 8.16
C ARG A 63 -12.43 -16.58 9.61
N ARG A 64 -11.14 -16.80 9.86
CA ARG A 64 -10.52 -16.67 11.19
C ARG A 64 -9.77 -15.36 11.32
N ARG A 65 -9.27 -15.10 12.53
CA ARG A 65 -8.44 -13.92 12.80
C ARG A 65 -6.98 -14.31 12.79
N ASP A 66 -6.17 -13.50 12.14
CA ASP A 66 -4.73 -13.66 12.11
C ASP A 66 -4.00 -12.33 12.31
N ARG A 67 -2.67 -12.43 12.34
CA ARG A 67 -1.78 -11.28 12.33
C ARG A 67 -0.82 -11.41 11.15
N TYR A 68 -0.76 -10.37 10.33
CA TYR A 68 0.14 -10.32 9.18
C TYR A 68 1.33 -9.42 9.47
N TYR A 69 2.52 -9.87 9.06
CA TYR A 69 3.77 -9.12 9.09
C TYR A 69 4.22 -8.89 7.65
N LEU A 70 4.11 -7.67 7.17
CA LEU A 70 4.37 -7.28 5.78
C LEU A 70 5.70 -6.50 5.74
N GLU A 71 6.76 -7.13 5.23
CA GLU A 71 8.11 -6.55 5.20
C GLU A 71 8.38 -5.84 3.86
N ILE A 72 8.85 -4.61 3.93
CA ILE A 72 9.36 -3.82 2.81
C ILE A 72 10.87 -3.66 3.00
N LYS A 73 11.64 -4.26 2.09
CA LYS A 73 13.10 -4.21 2.13
C LYS A 73 13.60 -2.78 1.97
N LYS A 74 14.64 -2.43 2.72
CA LYS A 74 15.34 -1.13 2.60
C LYS A 74 15.68 -0.68 1.18
N SER A 75 16.00 -1.60 0.26
CA SER A 75 16.31 -1.27 -1.14
C SER A 75 15.13 -0.69 -1.93
N LYS A 76 13.91 -0.81 -1.40
CA LYS A 76 12.70 -0.21 -1.98
C LYS A 76 12.39 1.17 -1.39
N ILE A 77 12.97 1.51 -0.24
CA ILE A 77 12.79 2.81 0.42
C ILE A 77 13.85 3.79 -0.09
N VAL A 78 13.64 4.31 -1.30
CA VAL A 78 14.60 5.20 -1.98
C VAL A 78 14.43 6.69 -1.63
N ASP A 79 13.28 7.05 -1.03
CA ASP A 79 12.91 8.43 -0.68
C ASP A 79 12.34 8.50 0.75
N ARG A 80 12.07 9.72 1.22
CA ARG A 80 11.46 10.03 2.51
C ARG A 80 9.94 9.83 2.48
N PHE A 81 9.52 8.59 2.28
CA PHE A 81 8.11 8.22 2.29
C PHE A 81 7.47 8.49 3.65
N GLN A 82 6.23 8.95 3.64
CA GLN A 82 5.43 9.14 4.85
C GLN A 82 4.13 8.35 4.81
N THR A 83 3.51 8.24 3.63
CA THR A 83 2.25 7.52 3.45
C THR A 83 2.50 6.26 2.64
N PHE A 84 2.04 5.14 3.17
CA PHE A 84 1.97 3.85 2.49
C PHE A 84 0.53 3.56 2.11
N GLU A 85 0.35 2.93 0.96
CA GLU A 85 -0.95 2.51 0.46
C GLU A 85 -0.84 1.06 0.01
N LEU A 86 -1.66 0.20 0.61
CA LEU A 86 -1.69 -1.22 0.35
C LEU A 86 -2.98 -1.52 -0.40
N SER A 87 -2.85 -2.01 -1.63
CA SER A 87 -3.96 -2.41 -2.48
C SER A 87 -4.19 -3.90 -2.33
N PHE A 88 -5.41 -4.27 -1.96
CA PHE A 88 -5.88 -5.65 -1.88
C PHE A 88 -6.75 -5.97 -3.11
N PRO A 89 -6.77 -7.24 -3.56
CA PRO A 89 -7.57 -7.63 -4.71
C PRO A 89 -9.07 -7.63 -4.39
N GLU A 90 -9.90 -7.54 -5.44
CA GLU A 90 -11.37 -7.44 -5.34
C GLU A 90 -12.03 -8.64 -4.63
N ASP A 91 -11.39 -9.81 -4.67
CA ASP A 91 -11.86 -11.04 -4.06
C ASP A 91 -11.43 -11.21 -2.59
N PHE A 92 -10.58 -10.31 -2.07
CA PHE A 92 -10.17 -10.29 -0.66
C PHE A 92 -11.24 -9.65 0.24
N ASP A 93 -12.29 -10.38 0.59
CA ASP A 93 -13.39 -9.88 1.45
C ASP A 93 -13.06 -9.83 2.95
N GLY A 94 -11.77 -9.88 3.31
CA GLY A 94 -11.28 -9.74 4.67
C GLY A 94 -11.46 -8.33 5.24
N ARG A 95 -11.25 -8.16 6.56
CA ARG A 95 -11.31 -6.85 7.22
C ARG A 95 -10.12 -6.61 8.12
N VAL A 96 -9.49 -5.45 7.92
CA VAL A 96 -8.39 -4.95 8.76
C VAL A 96 -8.95 -4.05 9.86
N ASP A 97 -8.42 -4.18 11.06
CA ASP A 97 -8.71 -3.33 12.22
C ASP A 97 -7.68 -2.20 12.24
N ASP A 98 -8.07 -1.00 11.83
CA ASP A 98 -7.18 0.17 11.65
C ASP A 98 -6.52 0.61 12.97
N ALA A 99 -7.25 0.50 14.08
CA ALA A 99 -6.75 0.77 15.44
C ALA A 99 -5.67 -0.22 15.90
N LYS A 100 -5.46 -1.33 15.18
CA LYS A 100 -4.46 -2.37 15.51
C LYS A 100 -3.33 -2.46 14.49
N ILE A 101 -3.19 -1.45 13.64
CA ILE A 101 -2.07 -1.34 12.73
C ILE A 101 -0.86 -0.81 13.50
N ARG A 102 0.28 -1.49 13.35
CA ARG A 102 1.57 -1.02 13.86
C ARG A 102 2.59 -1.00 12.73
N VAL A 103 3.53 -0.08 12.81
CA VAL A 103 4.66 -0.04 11.87
C VAL A 103 5.95 -0.04 12.66
N ARG A 104 6.88 -0.91 12.25
CA ARG A 104 8.26 -0.89 12.74
C ARG A 104 9.18 -0.45 11.63
N VAL A 105 10.12 0.42 11.99
CA VAL A 105 11.18 0.93 11.13
C VAL A 105 12.50 0.55 11.76
N ASN A 106 13.33 -0.21 11.04
CA ASN A 106 14.60 -0.75 11.53
C ASN A 106 14.42 -1.52 12.87
N GLY A 107 13.32 -2.28 12.97
CA GLY A 107 12.96 -3.06 14.16
C GLY A 107 12.38 -2.27 15.33
N ARG A 108 12.16 -0.95 15.19
CA ARG A 108 11.56 -0.10 16.24
C ARG A 108 10.20 0.39 15.82
N GLU A 109 9.22 0.28 16.72
CA GLU A 109 7.87 0.80 16.48
C GLU A 109 7.89 2.34 16.33
N VAL A 110 7.16 2.85 15.35
CA VAL A 110 7.05 4.29 15.05
C VAL A 110 5.60 4.76 15.18
N ALA A 111 5.43 6.03 15.55
CA ALA A 111 4.11 6.62 15.69
C ALA A 111 3.42 6.82 14.33
N LEU A 112 2.12 6.56 14.30
CA LEU A 112 1.26 6.78 13.13
C LEU A 112 0.47 8.08 13.29
N ASN A 113 0.13 8.68 12.17
CA ASN A 113 -0.97 9.63 12.10
C ASN A 113 -2.27 8.83 11.96
N GLU A 114 -2.91 8.57 13.11
CA GLU A 114 -4.14 7.78 13.20
C GLU A 114 -5.29 8.39 12.38
N ALA A 115 -5.39 9.73 12.32
CA ALA A 115 -6.44 10.41 11.57
C ALA A 115 -6.33 10.24 10.04
N ALA A 116 -5.13 9.91 9.54
CA ALA A 116 -4.85 9.68 8.13
C ALA A 116 -4.52 8.21 7.83
N THR A 117 -4.72 7.31 8.79
CA THR A 117 -4.54 5.86 8.64
C THR A 117 -5.92 5.23 8.66
N ALA A 118 -6.33 4.61 7.56
CA ALA A 118 -7.69 4.11 7.40
C ALA A 118 -7.72 2.88 6.49
N TRP A 119 -8.52 1.90 6.90
CA TRP A 119 -8.93 0.78 6.07
C TRP A 119 -10.22 1.15 5.34
N ASP A 120 -10.17 1.11 4.00
CA ASP A 120 -11.35 1.32 3.16
C ASP A 120 -11.60 0.06 2.30
N PRO A 121 -12.63 -0.74 2.64
CA PRO A 121 -12.95 -1.96 1.92
C PRO A 121 -13.55 -1.72 0.53
N ASP A 122 -13.91 -0.48 0.19
CA ASP A 122 -14.63 -0.11 -1.03
C ASP A 122 -13.84 0.92 -1.88
N SER A 123 -12.64 1.32 -1.45
CA SER A 123 -11.79 2.26 -2.19
C SER A 123 -11.07 1.59 -3.36
N LEU A 124 -11.10 2.23 -4.51
CA LEU A 124 -10.20 1.90 -5.62
C LEU A 124 -8.75 2.15 -5.24
N PRO A 125 -7.78 1.38 -5.78
CA PRO A 125 -6.38 1.66 -5.58
C PRO A 125 -6.08 2.98 -6.27
N THR A 126 -5.17 3.78 -5.72
CA THR A 126 -4.70 4.95 -6.46
C THR A 126 -3.90 4.49 -7.67
N ASP A 127 -4.52 4.50 -8.85
CA ASP A 127 -3.81 4.31 -10.10
C ASP A 127 -3.00 5.58 -10.42
N PRO A 128 -1.66 5.50 -10.52
CA PRO A 128 -0.83 6.64 -10.92
C PRO A 128 -1.21 7.21 -12.31
N ALA A 129 -1.85 6.43 -13.19
CA ALA A 129 -2.31 6.92 -14.49
C ALA A 129 -3.52 7.86 -14.36
N GLN A 130 -4.41 7.66 -13.38
CA GLN A 130 -5.60 8.51 -13.21
C GLN A 130 -5.29 9.88 -12.58
N GLN A 131 -4.27 9.97 -11.72
CA GLN A 131 -3.82 11.26 -11.16
C GLN A 131 -3.26 12.21 -12.23
N SER A 132 -2.67 11.68 -13.30
CA SER A 132 -2.18 12.47 -14.43
C SER A 132 -3.33 13.18 -15.17
N GLN A 133 -4.51 12.55 -15.22
CA GLN A 133 -5.69 13.11 -15.89
C GLN A 133 -6.39 14.18 -15.01
N THR A 134 -6.37 14.03 -13.69
CA THR A 134 -6.94 15.03 -12.76
C THR A 134 -6.13 16.33 -12.74
N ILE A 135 -4.81 16.24 -12.89
CA ILE A 135 -3.93 17.43 -12.96
C ILE A 135 -4.16 18.19 -14.28
N LEU A 136 -4.34 17.48 -15.40
CA LEU A 136 -4.63 18.12 -16.70
C LEU A 136 -6.02 18.77 -16.73
N GLY A 137 -7.03 18.17 -16.09
CA GLY A 137 -8.38 18.75 -15.96
C GLY A 137 -8.41 20.03 -15.12
N ASN A 138 -7.60 20.11 -14.06
CA ASN A 138 -7.56 21.29 -13.18
C ASN A 138 -6.71 22.45 -13.73
N ILE A 139 -5.76 22.16 -14.63
CA ILE A 139 -5.06 23.21 -15.39
C ILE A 139 -6.00 23.83 -16.43
N ALA A 140 -6.87 23.03 -17.07
CA ALA A 140 -7.89 23.53 -18.01
C ALA A 140 -8.97 24.40 -17.34
N ALA A 141 -9.19 24.25 -16.03
CA ALA A 141 -10.13 25.07 -15.27
C ALA A 141 -9.52 26.37 -14.70
N SER A 142 -8.22 26.61 -14.91
CA SER A 142 -7.46 27.71 -14.31
C SER A 142 -6.83 28.66 -15.34
N THR A 143 -7.44 28.82 -16.50
CA THR A 143 -7.10 29.90 -17.44
C THR A 143 -8.23 30.92 -17.49
N THR A 144 -8.10 31.96 -16.67
CA THR A 144 -8.68 33.28 -16.97
C THR A 144 -8.09 33.74 -18.31
N THR A 145 -8.80 33.47 -19.40
CA THR A 145 -8.42 33.88 -20.76
C THR A 145 -8.64 35.39 -20.91
N PRO A 146 -7.61 36.17 -21.30
CA PRO A 146 -7.83 37.46 -21.92
C PRO A 146 -8.40 37.22 -23.33
N ASP A 147 -9.57 37.80 -23.58
CA ASP A 147 -10.33 37.90 -24.82
C ASP A 147 -9.49 38.03 -26.11
N ARG A 148 -9.07 36.90 -26.69
CA ARG A 148 -8.65 36.74 -28.09
C ARG A 148 -8.98 35.33 -28.56
N GLY A 149 -10.07 35.21 -29.34
CA GLY A 149 -10.65 33.94 -29.80
C GLY A 149 -9.76 33.11 -30.73
N GLY A 150 -8.98 32.22 -30.13
CA GLY A 150 -8.31 31.11 -30.82
C GLY A 150 -7.98 30.00 -29.83
N GLU A 151 -7.73 28.79 -30.34
CA GLU A 151 -7.55 27.57 -29.56
C GLU A 151 -6.14 27.01 -29.79
N LEU A 152 -5.47 26.61 -28.70
CA LEU A 152 -4.19 25.90 -28.79
C LEU A 152 -4.46 24.42 -29.11
N VAL A 153 -4.09 23.98 -30.31
CA VAL A 153 -4.29 22.59 -30.76
C VAL A 153 -2.94 21.92 -30.96
N LEU A 154 -2.84 20.67 -30.51
CA LEU A 154 -1.64 19.85 -30.68
C LEU A 154 -1.66 19.20 -32.07
N VAL A 155 -0.83 19.68 -32.99
CA VAL A 155 -0.72 19.16 -34.37
C VAL A 155 0.66 18.52 -34.54
N ASN A 156 0.70 17.22 -34.82
CA ASN A 156 1.95 16.44 -35.00
C ASN A 156 2.95 16.55 -33.83
N GLY A 157 2.45 16.69 -32.60
CA GLY A 157 3.27 16.80 -31.40
C GLY A 157 3.78 18.21 -31.08
N GLU A 158 3.36 19.22 -31.84
CA GLU A 158 3.68 20.63 -31.61
C GLU A 158 2.40 21.41 -31.22
N LEU A 159 2.51 22.29 -30.22
CA LEU A 159 1.40 23.16 -29.81
C LEU A 159 1.30 24.34 -30.78
N VAL A 160 0.23 24.39 -31.56
CA VAL A 160 -0.03 25.44 -32.55
C VAL A 160 -1.31 26.18 -32.19
N PHE A 161 -1.27 27.53 -32.17
CA PHE A 161 -2.45 28.35 -31.97
C PHE A 161 -3.23 28.45 -33.29
N LEU A 162 -4.45 27.94 -33.31
CA LEU A 162 -5.35 28.00 -34.47
C LEU A 162 -6.43 29.06 -34.20
N ASP A 163 -6.63 29.94 -35.17
CA ASP A 163 -7.73 30.89 -35.15
C ASP A 163 -9.07 30.21 -35.51
N SER A 164 -10.18 30.87 -35.21
CA SER A 164 -11.53 30.32 -35.44
C SER A 164 -11.85 30.04 -36.91
N GLU A 165 -11.13 30.64 -37.86
CA GLU A 165 -11.32 30.39 -39.30
C GLU A 165 -10.66 29.09 -39.75
N THR A 166 -9.48 28.76 -39.23
CA THR A 166 -8.77 27.52 -39.56
C THR A 166 -9.41 26.27 -38.92
N LEU A 167 -10.06 26.42 -37.76
CA LEU A 167 -10.79 25.34 -37.09
C LEU A 167 -12.03 24.89 -37.89
N ALA A 168 -12.76 25.85 -38.49
CA ALA A 168 -13.94 25.57 -39.31
C ALA A 168 -13.58 24.85 -40.63
N ALA A 169 -12.41 25.15 -41.21
CA ALA A 169 -11.95 24.52 -42.45
C ALA A 169 -11.58 23.03 -42.27
N GLN A 170 -11.08 22.63 -41.11
CA GLN A 170 -10.81 21.21 -40.81
C GLN A 170 -12.09 20.40 -40.57
N GLN A 171 -13.10 21.02 -39.93
CA GLN A 171 -14.38 20.36 -39.66
C GLN A 171 -15.22 20.16 -40.93
N ALA A 172 -15.08 21.04 -41.94
CA ALA A 172 -15.79 20.91 -43.22
C ALA A 172 -15.26 19.78 -44.14
N SER A 173 -14.15 19.13 -43.79
CA SER A 173 -13.51 18.11 -44.62
C SER A 173 -13.86 16.66 -44.23
N GLN A 174 -14.67 16.44 -43.18
CA GLN A 174 -14.96 15.09 -42.65
C GLN A 174 -16.41 14.60 -42.86
N SER A 175 -17.29 15.37 -43.51
CA SER A 175 -18.64 14.90 -43.84
C SER A 175 -18.71 14.43 -45.29
N ASN A 176 -18.41 13.15 -45.57
CA ASN A 176 -18.98 12.39 -46.69
C ASN A 176 -18.47 10.95 -46.70
N ASN A 177 -19.13 10.07 -45.96
CA ASN A 177 -19.54 8.74 -46.42
C ASN A 177 -20.14 7.96 -45.25
N THR A 178 -21.41 7.59 -45.34
CA THR A 178 -21.88 6.22 -45.10
C THR A 178 -23.32 6.13 -45.60
N ASN A 179 -23.49 5.68 -46.84
CA ASN A 179 -24.68 4.90 -47.20
C ASN A 179 -24.52 3.54 -46.56
N ASN A 180 -25.53 3.01 -45.88
CA ASN A 180 -25.85 1.59 -45.88
C ASN A 180 -27.27 1.36 -45.36
N ASN A 181 -28.09 0.78 -46.24
CA ASN A 181 -29.38 0.20 -45.93
C ASN A 181 -29.21 -1.00 -44.99
N ASN A 182 -29.96 -1.06 -43.89
CA ASN A 182 -30.45 -2.32 -43.34
C ASN A 182 -31.70 -2.09 -42.45
N PRO A 183 -32.59 -3.09 -42.33
CA PRO A 183 -33.96 -2.89 -41.85
C PRO A 183 -34.09 -2.84 -40.32
N ALA A 184 -35.26 -2.37 -39.90
CA ALA A 184 -35.64 -1.95 -38.54
C ALA A 184 -35.19 -2.87 -37.39
N PRO A 185 -34.77 -2.31 -36.24
CA PRO A 185 -34.34 -3.08 -35.09
C PRO A 185 -35.56 -3.68 -34.35
N GLU A 186 -35.47 -4.98 -34.12
CA GLU A 186 -36.25 -5.76 -33.16
C GLU A 186 -36.01 -5.20 -31.73
N PRO A 187 -37.01 -5.18 -30.82
CA PRO A 187 -36.87 -4.47 -29.56
C PRO A 187 -35.79 -5.10 -28.67
N GLU A 188 -34.68 -4.38 -28.49
CA GLU A 188 -33.65 -4.65 -27.47
C GLU A 188 -34.31 -4.70 -26.09
N ILE A 189 -34.19 -5.86 -25.44
CA ILE A 189 -34.44 -6.00 -24.02
C ILE A 189 -33.38 -5.15 -23.32
N ALA A 190 -33.79 -4.11 -22.61
CA ALA A 190 -32.90 -3.32 -21.78
C ALA A 190 -32.27 -4.23 -20.72
N GLU A 191 -31.00 -4.58 -20.90
CA GLU A 191 -30.19 -5.18 -19.85
C GLU A 191 -30.04 -4.13 -18.75
N GLU A 192 -30.59 -4.41 -17.56
CA GLU A 192 -30.35 -3.59 -16.37
C GLU A 192 -28.83 -3.56 -16.11
N PRO A 193 -28.24 -2.40 -15.76
CA PRO A 193 -26.82 -2.33 -15.48
C PRO A 193 -26.50 -3.26 -14.31
N GLU A 194 -25.69 -4.29 -14.56
CA GLU A 194 -25.14 -5.14 -13.51
C GLU A 194 -24.46 -4.23 -12.48
N ASP A 195 -24.88 -4.35 -11.22
CA ASP A 195 -24.33 -3.62 -10.07
C ASP A 195 -22.88 -4.08 -9.82
N GLU A 196 -21.96 -3.56 -10.63
CA GLU A 196 -20.53 -3.71 -10.40
C GLU A 196 -20.14 -2.84 -9.20
N GLY A 197 -20.26 -3.45 -8.02
CA GLY A 197 -19.76 -2.91 -6.77
C GLY A 197 -18.27 -2.52 -6.82
N PRO A 198 -17.77 -1.83 -5.78
CA PRO A 198 -16.44 -1.22 -5.77
C PRO A 198 -15.31 -2.20 -6.11
N ARG A 199 -14.43 -1.79 -7.03
CA ARG A 199 -13.50 -2.67 -7.77
C ARG A 199 -12.11 -2.88 -7.14
N SER A 200 -11.86 -2.55 -5.87
CA SER A 200 -10.66 -2.97 -5.08
C SER A 200 -10.82 -2.51 -3.63
N ARG A 201 -9.89 -2.92 -2.74
CA ARG A 201 -9.84 -2.45 -1.34
C ARG A 201 -8.48 -1.84 -1.02
N SER A 202 -8.42 -0.78 -0.21
CA SER A 202 -7.17 -0.13 0.12
C SER A 202 -6.98 0.10 1.62
N LEU A 203 -5.73 0.01 2.06
CA LEU A 203 -5.30 0.43 3.38
C LEU A 203 -4.30 1.56 3.24
N VAL A 204 -4.63 2.74 3.77
CA VAL A 204 -3.73 3.88 3.84
C VAL A 204 -3.12 3.93 5.23
N ILE A 205 -1.79 4.06 5.30
CA ILE A 205 -1.03 4.16 6.55
C ILE A 205 -0.14 5.38 6.46
N THR A 206 -0.34 6.34 7.36
CA THR A 206 0.46 7.57 7.38
C THR A 206 1.32 7.61 8.64
N LEU A 207 2.63 7.72 8.48
CA LEU A 207 3.56 7.88 9.61
C LEU A 207 3.51 9.30 10.16
N ALA A 208 3.72 9.46 11.46
CA ALA A 208 3.83 10.77 12.09
C ALA A 208 5.01 11.57 11.51
N GLU A 209 6.12 10.89 11.22
CA GLU A 209 7.32 11.47 10.62
C GLU A 209 7.71 10.73 9.34
N PRO A 210 8.22 11.41 8.30
CA PRO A 210 8.71 10.75 7.09
C PRO A 210 9.95 9.88 7.38
N LEU A 211 10.03 8.74 6.70
CA LEU A 211 11.15 7.82 6.82
C LEU A 211 12.47 8.44 6.36
N SER A 212 13.56 7.86 6.83
CA SER A 212 14.87 8.01 6.18
C SER A 212 14.99 7.00 5.02
N PRO A 213 15.66 7.37 3.91
CA PRO A 213 15.99 6.41 2.87
C PRO A 213 16.74 5.20 3.41
N GLU A 214 16.61 4.07 2.73
CA GLU A 214 17.19 2.78 3.11
C GLU A 214 16.75 2.25 4.49
N SER A 215 15.58 2.65 4.96
CA SER A 215 14.98 2.07 6.17
C SER A 215 14.32 0.72 5.88
N ASP A 216 14.49 -0.24 6.77
CA ASP A 216 13.75 -1.50 6.75
C ASP A 216 12.38 -1.30 7.42
N VAL A 217 11.28 -1.69 6.77
CA VAL A 217 9.93 -1.41 7.25
C VAL A 217 9.15 -2.72 7.42
N GLU A 218 8.53 -2.93 8.57
CA GLU A 218 7.61 -4.03 8.85
C GLU A 218 6.26 -3.42 9.24
N ILE A 219 5.24 -3.65 8.41
CA ILE A 219 3.85 -3.28 8.68
C ILE A 219 3.18 -4.49 9.33
N ILE A 220 2.57 -4.28 10.50
CA ILE A 220 1.95 -5.32 11.29
C ILE A 220 0.46 -5.05 11.32
N LEU A 221 -0.31 -5.92 10.66
CA LEU A 221 -1.76 -5.89 10.69
C LEU A 221 -2.22 -6.89 11.73
N ASP A 222 -2.63 -6.42 12.90
CA ASP A 222 -3.05 -7.30 13.99
C ASP A 222 -4.56 -7.52 13.99
N SER A 223 -4.98 -8.75 14.30
CA SER A 223 -6.38 -9.16 14.39
C SER A 223 -7.18 -8.98 13.08
N VAL A 224 -6.52 -9.17 11.93
CA VAL A 224 -7.16 -9.16 10.61
C VAL A 224 -8.18 -10.29 10.56
N ASN A 225 -9.41 -9.99 10.15
CA ASN A 225 -10.38 -11.02 9.80
C ASN A 225 -10.03 -11.50 8.39
N ASN A 226 -9.53 -12.74 8.30
CA ASN A 226 -9.18 -13.38 7.04
C ASN A 226 -10.40 -13.45 6.10
N PRO A 227 -10.16 -13.43 4.79
CA PRO A 227 -11.22 -13.54 3.79
C PRO A 227 -12.02 -14.83 3.96
N SER A 228 -13.23 -14.85 3.39
CA SER A 228 -14.13 -15.97 3.47
C SER A 228 -13.69 -17.15 2.61
N ARG A 229 -12.85 -16.92 1.61
CA ARG A 229 -12.25 -17.98 0.78
C ARG A 229 -10.77 -18.10 1.14
N GLY A 230 -10.29 -19.34 1.20
CA GLY A 230 -8.85 -19.60 1.20
C GLY A 230 -8.29 -19.42 -0.21
N GLY A 231 -6.99 -19.20 -0.30
CA GLY A 231 -6.27 -19.02 -1.56
C GLY A 231 -5.15 -17.99 -1.47
N MET A 232 -4.60 -17.68 -2.64
CA MET A 232 -3.50 -16.73 -2.81
C MET A 232 -4.03 -15.34 -3.15
N TYR A 233 -3.65 -14.36 -2.34
CA TYR A 233 -4.01 -12.95 -2.51
C TYR A 233 -2.78 -12.10 -2.79
N LEU A 234 -2.85 -11.27 -3.83
CA LEU A 234 -1.77 -10.38 -4.21
C LEU A 234 -1.99 -8.97 -3.63
N ILE A 235 -1.23 -8.62 -2.59
CA ILE A 235 -1.31 -7.31 -1.96
C ILE A 235 -0.19 -6.44 -2.51
N THR A 236 -0.51 -5.32 -3.13
CA THR A 236 0.49 -4.42 -3.73
C THR A 236 0.76 -3.21 -2.85
N ALA A 237 2.03 -2.87 -2.66
CA ALA A 237 2.48 -1.76 -1.83
C ALA A 237 2.90 -0.56 -2.68
N PHE A 238 2.39 0.60 -2.31
CA PHE A 238 2.77 1.91 -2.82
C PHE A 238 3.20 2.82 -1.66
N ALA A 239 3.99 3.85 -1.97
CA ALA A 239 4.32 4.88 -0.99
C ALA A 239 4.45 6.27 -1.62
N ARG A 240 4.21 7.30 -0.82
CA ARG A 240 4.30 8.72 -1.19
C ARG A 240 5.18 9.46 -0.21
N SER A 241 6.09 10.27 -0.74
CA SER A 241 6.79 11.31 0.01
C SER A 241 5.95 12.59 -0.01
N GLN A 242 6.19 13.49 0.95
CA GLN A 242 5.44 14.75 1.01
C GLN A 242 5.69 15.58 -0.24
N GLY A 243 4.61 16.02 -0.90
CA GLY A 243 4.67 16.83 -2.11
C GLY A 243 4.99 16.07 -3.40
N ALA A 244 5.17 14.74 -3.35
CA ALA A 244 5.33 13.94 -4.55
C ALA A 244 4.01 13.88 -5.35
N PRO A 245 4.04 14.08 -6.68
CA PRO A 245 2.83 14.12 -7.50
C PRO A 245 2.22 12.73 -7.72
N LEU A 246 3.03 11.66 -7.65
CA LEU A 246 2.60 10.28 -7.89
C LEU A 246 3.17 9.33 -6.83
N PRO A 247 2.43 8.28 -6.43
CA PRO A 247 2.95 7.21 -5.60
C PRO A 247 4.03 6.39 -6.31
N SER A 248 5.05 6.00 -5.55
CA SER A 248 6.07 5.03 -5.97
C SER A 248 5.60 3.62 -5.63
N ARG A 249 5.66 2.70 -6.60
CA ARG A 249 5.38 1.28 -6.36
C ARG A 249 6.59 0.62 -5.70
N LEU A 250 6.36 -0.06 -4.57
CA LEU A 250 7.41 -0.71 -3.77
C LEU A 250 7.54 -2.20 -4.08
N GLY A 251 6.43 -2.87 -4.39
CA GLY A 251 6.38 -4.29 -4.69
C GLY A 251 5.04 -4.91 -4.31
N SER A 252 4.99 -6.23 -4.20
CA SER A 252 3.78 -6.96 -3.79
C SER A 252 4.10 -8.13 -2.87
N TRP A 253 3.22 -8.40 -1.91
CA TRP A 253 3.22 -9.60 -1.09
C TRP A 253 2.26 -10.63 -1.69
N LEU A 254 2.66 -11.90 -1.66
CA LEU A 254 1.75 -13.02 -1.91
C LEU A 254 1.32 -13.57 -0.55
N LEU A 255 0.03 -13.40 -0.23
CA LEU A 255 -0.58 -13.87 0.99
C LEU A 255 -1.38 -15.14 0.70
N ASP A 256 -0.93 -16.27 1.24
CA ASP A 256 -1.63 -17.56 1.24
C ASP A 256 -2.51 -17.65 2.49
N VAL A 257 -3.79 -17.91 2.29
CA VAL A 257 -4.77 -18.13 3.35
C VAL A 257 -5.31 -19.54 3.20
N ASP A 258 -5.08 -20.39 4.21
CA ASP A 258 -5.60 -21.77 4.21
C ASP A 258 -7.14 -21.83 4.15
N PHE A 259 -7.68 -22.93 3.64
CA PHE A 259 -9.12 -23.17 3.45
C PHE A 259 -9.90 -23.46 4.74
#